data_AF-A0A949Y469-F1
#
_entry.id   AF-A0A949Y469-F1
#
_cell.length_a   1.000
_cell.length_b   1.000
_cell.length_c   1.000
_cell.angle_alpha   90.00
_cell.angle_beta   90.00
_cell.angle_gamma   90.00
#
_symmetry.space_group_name_H-M   'P 1'
#
loop_
_entity.id
_entity.type
_entity.pdbx_description
1 polymer ?
#
loop_
_entity_poly.entity_id
_entity_poly.type
_entity_poly.pdbx_seq_one_letter_code
_entity_poly.pdbx_strand_id
1 'polypeptide(L)'
;MTLLELTVVLATLALAAALFLITPFTAYLHGRAASDAAATMAQDVALLERIAQNGGANDGATLNVVSTNPLAYDCFYGRPNAIDPNSVLGPKIVHRSFDGVALTGGPVDPATPLLFASNGSIQYVSAGVWADQHQTIQLTLTPSGDEARASHVELDLFTGGISLP
;
A
#
# COMPACT_ATOMS: atom_id res chain seq x y z
N MET A 1 -52.85 17.30 -14.16
CA MET A 1 -51.44 17.25 -13.77
C MET A 1 -51.06 18.62 -13.24
N THR A 2 -50.78 18.74 -11.94
CA THR A 2 -50.48 20.01 -11.27
C THR A 2 -48.97 20.28 -11.25
N LEU A 3 -48.56 21.55 -11.08
CA LEU A 3 -47.14 21.92 -11.00
C LEU A 3 -46.39 21.20 -9.87
N LEU A 4 -47.09 20.90 -8.77
CA LEU A 4 -46.56 20.16 -7.63
C LEU A 4 -46.31 18.68 -7.97
N GLU A 5 -47.22 18.03 -8.69
CA GLU A 5 -47.03 16.65 -9.18
C GLU A 5 -45.82 16.56 -10.11
N LEU A 6 -45.65 17.53 -11.03
CA LEU A 6 -44.50 17.57 -11.93
C LEU A 6 -43.17 17.70 -11.16
N THR A 7 -43.11 18.54 -10.13
CA THR A 7 -41.87 18.73 -9.34
C THR A 7 -41.52 17.49 -8.52
N VAL A 8 -42.51 16.80 -7.95
CA VAL A 8 -42.29 15.55 -7.21
C VAL A 8 -41.81 14.44 -8.14
N VAL A 9 -42.40 14.33 -9.35
CA VAL A 9 -41.97 13.35 -10.36
C VAL A 9 -40.54 13.61 -10.83
N LEU A 10 -40.17 14.87 -11.08
CA LEU A 10 -38.81 15.23 -11.47
C LEU A 10 -37.79 14.97 -10.35
N ALA A 11 -38.13 15.29 -9.10
CA ALA A 11 -37.26 15.04 -7.96
C ALA A 11 -37.02 13.54 -7.74
N THR A 12 -38.06 12.72 -7.87
CA THR A 12 -37.94 11.26 -7.75
C THR A 12 -37.17 10.63 -8.91
N LEU A 13 -37.37 11.10 -10.14
CA LEU A 13 -36.56 10.69 -11.30
C LEU A 13 -35.09 11.07 -11.15
N ALA A 14 -34.79 12.28 -10.67
CA ALA A 14 -33.42 12.73 -10.44
C ALA A 14 -32.72 11.89 -9.36
N LEU A 15 -33.43 11.57 -8.26
CA LEU A 15 -32.90 10.71 -7.21
C LEU A 15 -32.64 9.29 -7.73
N ALA A 16 -33.59 8.72 -8.48
CA ALA A 16 -33.45 7.39 -9.07
C ALA A 16 -32.29 7.33 -10.07
N ALA A 17 -32.12 8.36 -10.91
CA ALA A 17 -31.00 8.46 -11.84
C ALA A 17 -29.64 8.58 -11.13
N ALA A 18 -29.58 9.37 -10.05
CA ALA A 18 -28.36 9.49 -9.24
C ALA A 18 -27.98 8.16 -8.59
N LEU A 19 -28.94 7.45 -7.99
CA LEU A 19 -28.72 6.11 -7.42
C LEU A 19 -28.25 5.11 -8.49
N PHE A 20 -28.90 5.07 -9.66
CA PHE A 20 -28.52 4.14 -10.73
C PHE A 20 -27.10 4.36 -11.29
N LEU A 21 -26.60 5.60 -11.26
CA LEU A 21 -25.30 5.95 -11.84
C LEU A 21 -24.17 5.93 -10.80
N ILE A 22 -24.44 6.34 -9.56
CA ILE A 22 -23.40 6.48 -8.52
C ILE A 22 -22.91 5.11 -8.05
N THR A 23 -23.81 4.16 -7.77
CA THR A 23 -23.42 2.86 -7.19
C THR A 23 -22.51 2.01 -8.08
N PRO A 24 -22.77 1.84 -9.39
CA PRO A 24 -21.86 1.08 -10.24
C PRO A 24 -20.54 1.81 -10.47
N PHE A 25 -20.55 3.15 -10.50
CA PHE A 25 -19.34 3.95 -10.66
C PHE A 25 -18.43 3.87 -9.42
N THR A 26 -18.99 3.97 -8.21
CA THR A 26 -18.20 3.81 -6.98
C THR A 26 -17.66 2.39 -6.86
N ALA A 27 -18.45 1.36 -7.15
CA ALA A 27 -17.97 -0.03 -7.16
C ALA A 27 -16.82 -0.24 -8.17
N TYR A 28 -16.91 0.39 -9.35
CA TYR A 28 -15.84 0.34 -10.35
C TYR A 28 -14.54 1.01 -9.87
N LEU A 29 -14.64 2.20 -9.25
CA LEU A 29 -13.48 2.91 -8.69
C LEU A 29 -12.83 2.13 -7.55
N HIS A 30 -13.62 1.61 -6.61
CA HIS A 30 -13.12 0.78 -5.51
C HIS A 30 -12.40 -0.46 -6.06
N GLY A 31 -12.97 -1.11 -7.08
CA GLY A 31 -12.36 -2.28 -7.71
C GLY A 31 -11.02 -2.04 -8.41
N ARG A 32 -10.63 -0.78 -8.69
CA ARG A 32 -9.31 -0.45 -9.25
C ARG A 32 -8.33 0.08 -8.20
N ALA A 33 -8.83 0.59 -7.09
CA ALA A 33 -8.02 1.24 -6.05
C ALA A 33 -6.89 0.32 -5.52
N ALA A 34 -7.16 -0.97 -5.31
CA ALA A 34 -6.15 -1.94 -4.87
C ALA A 34 -5.04 -2.16 -5.91
N SER A 35 -5.39 -2.20 -7.20
CA SER A 35 -4.42 -2.32 -8.30
C SER A 35 -3.55 -1.07 -8.43
N ASP A 36 -4.14 0.11 -8.33
CA ASP A 36 -3.40 1.37 -8.42
C ASP A 36 -2.48 1.55 -7.20
N ALA A 37 -2.94 1.15 -6.00
CA ALA A 37 -2.13 1.10 -4.79
C ALA A 37 -0.95 0.13 -4.91
N ALA A 38 -1.20 -1.07 -5.45
CA ALA A 38 -0.17 -2.08 -5.71
C ALA A 38 0.89 -1.57 -6.72
N ALA A 39 0.46 -0.97 -7.82
CA ALA A 39 1.35 -0.38 -8.83
C ALA A 39 2.20 0.77 -8.26
N THR A 40 1.59 1.63 -7.45
CA THR A 40 2.32 2.73 -6.78
C THR A 40 3.31 2.18 -5.77
N MET A 41 2.91 1.19 -4.96
CA MET A 41 3.81 0.52 -4.02
C MET A 41 4.99 -0.13 -4.75
N ALA A 42 4.78 -0.75 -5.91
CA ALA A 42 5.86 -1.32 -6.71
C ALA A 42 6.87 -0.27 -7.17
N GLN A 43 6.40 0.91 -7.58
CA GLN A 43 7.28 2.02 -7.95
C GLN A 43 8.06 2.56 -6.75
N ASP A 44 7.40 2.70 -5.60
CA ASP A 44 8.03 3.20 -4.38
C ASP A 44 9.04 2.17 -3.82
N VAL A 45 8.77 0.87 -3.90
CA VAL A 45 9.72 -0.21 -3.56
C VAL A 45 10.96 -0.18 -4.46
N ALA A 46 10.78 -0.08 -5.78
CA ALA A 46 11.90 0.04 -6.71
C ALA A 46 12.72 1.33 -6.49
N LEU A 47 12.07 2.42 -6.05
CA LEU A 47 12.76 3.64 -5.63
C LEU A 47 13.61 3.40 -4.37
N LEU A 48 13.05 2.75 -3.35
CA LEU A 48 13.75 2.45 -2.10
C LEU A 48 14.96 1.53 -2.34
N GLU A 49 14.80 0.51 -3.17
CA GLU A 49 15.89 -0.39 -3.57
C GLU A 49 17.05 0.39 -4.21
N ARG A 50 16.73 1.28 -5.17
CA ARG A 50 17.75 2.14 -5.81
C ARG A 50 18.39 3.09 -4.82
N ILE A 51 17.64 3.66 -3.89
CA ILE A 51 18.19 4.55 -2.86
C ILE A 51 19.16 3.76 -1.97
N ALA A 52 18.78 2.56 -1.54
CA ALA A 52 19.62 1.71 -0.72
C ALA A 52 20.91 1.31 -1.46
N GLN A 53 20.81 0.88 -2.73
CA GLN A 53 21.96 0.48 -3.55
C GLN A 53 22.94 1.62 -3.86
N ASN A 54 22.44 2.86 -3.96
CA ASN A 54 23.29 4.04 -4.17
C ASN A 54 23.86 4.62 -2.85
N GLY A 55 23.45 4.10 -1.70
CA GLY A 55 23.96 4.50 -0.39
C GLY A 55 25.29 3.85 -0.01
N GLY A 56 25.84 4.25 1.13
CA GLY A 56 26.99 3.59 1.75
C GLY A 56 26.67 2.22 2.37
N ALA A 57 27.69 1.50 2.84
CA ALA A 57 27.54 0.17 3.42
C ALA A 57 26.59 0.10 4.64
N ASN A 58 26.46 1.20 5.39
CA ASN A 58 25.58 1.32 6.55
C ASN A 58 24.30 2.11 6.25
N ASP A 59 24.13 2.57 5.00
CA ASP A 59 22.92 3.22 4.57
C ASP A 59 21.88 2.17 4.16
N GLY A 60 20.65 2.64 3.99
CA GLY A 60 19.53 1.83 3.54
C GLY A 60 18.34 2.72 3.27
N ALA A 61 17.21 2.09 2.97
CA ALA A 61 15.95 2.79 2.88
C ALA A 61 14.88 1.97 3.62
N THR A 62 13.91 2.61 4.22
CA THR A 62 12.89 1.94 5.03
C THR A 62 11.51 2.22 4.49
N LEU A 63 10.68 1.18 4.35
CA LEU A 63 9.23 1.30 4.22
C LEU A 63 8.60 0.96 5.56
N ASN A 64 7.84 1.90 6.11
CA ASN A 64 7.13 1.74 7.37
C ASN A 64 5.63 1.90 7.14
N VAL A 65 4.84 0.87 7.42
CA VAL A 65 3.38 0.98 7.37
C VAL A 65 2.91 1.81 8.56
N VAL A 66 2.10 2.83 8.33
CA VAL A 66 1.56 3.70 9.39
C VAL A 66 0.16 3.23 9.77
N SER A 67 -0.62 2.79 8.79
CA SER A 67 -1.98 2.30 8.96
C SER A 67 -2.27 1.21 7.94
N THR A 68 -2.99 0.17 8.36
CA THR A 68 -3.43 -0.92 7.47
C THR A 68 -4.83 -0.71 6.93
N ASN A 69 -5.65 0.16 7.54
CA ASN A 69 -6.99 0.50 7.05
C ASN A 69 -7.42 1.92 7.49
N PRO A 70 -7.42 2.92 6.59
CA PRO A 70 -6.91 2.84 5.22
C PRO A 70 -5.40 2.57 5.19
N LEU A 71 -4.91 1.98 4.10
CA LEU A 71 -3.49 1.74 3.88
C LEU A 71 -2.77 3.08 3.80
N ALA A 72 -1.84 3.30 4.71
CA ALA A 72 -0.89 4.39 4.67
C ALA A 72 0.50 3.90 5.05
N TYR A 73 1.52 4.37 4.34
CA TYR A 73 2.91 4.06 4.64
C TYR A 73 3.81 5.25 4.38
N ASP A 74 4.94 5.25 5.08
CA ASP A 74 6.01 6.20 4.97
C ASP A 74 7.29 5.52 4.49
N CYS A 75 7.98 6.18 3.57
CA CYS A 75 9.26 5.77 3.05
C CYS A 75 10.34 6.72 3.57
N PHE A 76 11.43 6.18 4.10
CA PHE A 76 12.52 6.96 4.72
C PHE A 76 13.88 6.56 4.18
N TYR A 77 14.83 7.49 4.22
CA TYR A 77 16.25 7.15 4.13
C TYR A 77 16.73 6.53 5.45
N GLY A 78 17.72 5.64 5.39
CA GLY A 78 18.32 5.01 6.57
C GLY A 78 17.61 3.76 7.04
N ARG A 79 18.09 3.19 8.14
CA ARG A 79 17.62 1.94 8.73
C ARG A 79 16.74 2.19 9.96
N PRO A 80 15.69 1.40 10.20
CA PRO A 80 14.85 1.59 11.36
C PRO A 80 15.55 1.08 12.62
N ASN A 81 15.31 1.77 13.75
CA ASN A 81 15.92 1.41 15.03
C ASN A 81 15.58 -0.02 15.49
N ALA A 82 14.38 -0.51 15.13
CA ALA A 82 13.94 -1.87 15.41
C ALA A 82 14.83 -2.96 14.78
N ILE A 83 15.57 -2.61 13.73
CA ILE A 83 16.47 -3.49 12.98
C ILE A 83 17.93 -3.21 13.34
N ASP A 84 18.30 -1.93 13.42
CA ASP A 84 19.64 -1.47 13.78
C ASP A 84 19.53 -0.46 14.93
N PRO A 85 19.76 -0.87 16.19
CA PRO A 85 19.56 -0.01 17.37
C PRO A 85 20.40 1.27 17.39
N ASN A 86 21.48 1.31 16.61
CA ASN A 86 22.35 2.49 16.50
C ASN A 86 21.94 3.40 15.34
N SER A 87 20.95 2.99 14.54
CA SER A 87 20.45 3.76 13.41
C SER A 87 19.25 4.63 13.79
N VAL A 88 19.12 5.73 13.06
CA VAL A 88 17.98 6.66 13.10
C VAL A 88 17.43 6.77 11.69
N LEU A 89 16.10 6.79 11.57
CA LEU A 89 15.45 7.09 10.30
C LEU A 89 15.80 8.51 9.86
N GLY A 90 16.32 8.62 8.65
CA GLY A 90 16.65 9.88 8.01
C GLY A 90 15.42 10.61 7.48
N PRO A 91 15.60 11.53 6.51
CA PRO A 91 14.50 12.26 5.93
C PRO A 91 13.46 11.34 5.28
N LYS A 92 12.20 11.74 5.40
CA LYS A 92 11.08 11.10 4.69
C LYS A 92 11.23 11.34 3.19
N ILE A 93 11.18 10.27 2.41
CA ILE A 93 11.23 10.26 0.96
C ILE A 93 9.83 10.51 0.41
N VAL A 94 8.86 9.69 0.83
CA VAL A 94 7.47 9.80 0.39
C VAL A 94 6.52 9.33 1.47
N HIS A 95 5.32 9.91 1.48
CA HIS A 95 4.17 9.45 2.24
C HIS A 95 3.08 9.06 1.24
N ARG A 96 2.45 7.90 1.43
CA ARG A 96 1.30 7.46 0.64
C ARG A 96 0.14 7.11 1.56
N SER A 97 -1.07 7.49 1.13
CA SER A 97 -2.34 7.07 1.74
C SER A 97 -3.31 6.69 0.63
N PHE A 98 -4.04 5.60 0.83
CA PHE A 98 -5.02 5.07 -0.10
C PHE A 98 -6.37 4.92 0.60
N ASP A 99 -7.17 5.99 0.53
CA ASP A 99 -8.50 6.05 1.14
C ASP A 99 -9.43 5.05 0.45
N GLY A 100 -9.64 3.90 1.08
CA GLY A 100 -10.43 2.79 0.52
C GLY A 100 -9.62 1.57 0.07
N VAL A 101 -8.36 1.44 0.48
CA VAL A 101 -7.59 0.19 0.36
C VAL A 101 -7.13 -0.21 1.75
N ALA A 102 -7.20 -1.50 2.07
CA ALA A 102 -6.67 -2.07 3.30
C ALA A 102 -5.56 -3.08 3.01
N LEU A 103 -4.53 -3.12 3.86
CA LEU A 103 -3.55 -4.20 3.89
C LEU A 103 -4.09 -5.30 4.82
N THR A 104 -4.50 -6.42 4.24
CA THR A 104 -5.23 -7.48 4.95
C THR A 104 -4.42 -8.77 5.11
N GLY A 105 -3.29 -8.87 4.42
CA GLY A 105 -2.44 -10.06 4.45
C GLY A 105 -0.98 -9.75 4.22
N GLY A 106 -0.13 -10.65 4.70
CA GLY A 106 1.32 -10.55 4.65
C GLY A 106 1.96 -10.31 6.02
N PRO A 107 3.29 -10.40 6.11
CA PRO A 107 4.01 -10.28 7.37
C PRO A 107 4.35 -8.83 7.76
N VAL A 108 3.92 -7.85 6.95
CA VAL A 108 4.26 -6.43 7.08
C VAL A 108 3.06 -5.66 7.61
N ASP A 109 3.28 -4.88 8.66
CA ASP A 109 2.31 -4.11 9.42
C ASP A 109 3.02 -2.93 10.13
N PRO A 110 2.33 -2.11 10.92
CA PRO A 110 2.96 -0.97 11.60
C PRO A 110 4.04 -1.32 12.63
N ALA A 111 4.14 -2.58 13.05
CA ALA A 111 5.18 -3.05 13.96
C ALA A 111 6.38 -3.67 13.24
N THR A 112 6.28 -3.90 11.92
CA THR A 112 7.25 -4.67 11.13
C THR A 112 7.75 -3.87 9.93
N PRO A 113 8.63 -2.87 10.15
CA PRO A 113 9.18 -2.07 9.06
C PRO A 113 10.06 -2.93 8.13
N LEU A 114 10.00 -2.64 6.83
CA LEU A 114 10.86 -3.24 5.81
C LEU A 114 12.11 -2.39 5.62
N LEU A 115 13.29 -2.98 5.80
CA LEU A 115 14.59 -2.40 5.46
C LEU A 115 15.02 -2.88 4.07
N PHE A 116 15.37 -1.94 3.21
CA PHE A 116 16.09 -2.15 1.96
C PHE A 116 17.57 -1.89 2.21
N ALA A 117 18.40 -2.92 2.06
CA ALA A 117 19.84 -2.87 2.28
C ALA A 117 20.60 -2.56 0.98
N SER A 118 21.82 -2.03 1.12
CA SER A 118 22.66 -1.60 -0.01
C SER A 118 23.10 -2.72 -0.95
N ASN A 119 23.00 -3.98 -0.51
CA ASN A 119 23.22 -5.15 -1.36
C ASN A 119 22.00 -5.55 -2.21
N GLY A 120 20.90 -4.79 -2.15
CA GLY A 120 19.65 -5.08 -2.86
C GLY A 120 18.67 -6.00 -2.11
N SER A 121 19.05 -6.50 -0.92
CA SER A 121 18.15 -7.34 -0.13
C SER A 121 17.13 -6.53 0.67
N ILE A 122 15.97 -7.14 0.93
CA ILE A 122 14.95 -6.63 1.84
C ILE A 122 14.98 -7.47 3.12
N GLN A 123 14.88 -6.81 4.27
CA GLN A 123 14.90 -7.44 5.58
C GLN A 123 13.79 -6.87 6.45
N TYR A 124 13.19 -7.72 7.28
CA TYR A 124 12.27 -7.28 8.31
C TYR A 124 12.35 -8.23 9.51
N VAL A 125 11.87 -7.74 10.64
CA VAL A 125 11.76 -8.51 11.89
C VAL A 125 10.29 -8.65 12.21
N SER A 126 9.81 -9.87 12.37
CA SER A 126 8.44 -10.16 12.80
C SER A 126 8.49 -11.07 14.03
N ALA A 127 7.74 -10.70 15.07
CA ALA A 127 7.76 -11.39 16.37
C ALA A 127 9.19 -11.62 16.94
N GLY A 128 10.11 -10.69 16.70
CA GLY A 128 11.50 -10.77 17.17
C GLY A 128 12.41 -11.71 16.37
N VAL A 129 11.91 -12.29 15.27
CA VAL A 129 12.68 -13.18 14.39
C VAL A 129 12.95 -12.46 13.08
N TRP A 130 14.20 -12.54 12.62
CA TRP A 130 14.59 -12.10 11.29
C TRP A 130 13.98 -13.01 10.24
N ALA A 131 13.32 -12.39 9.27
CA ALA A 131 12.86 -13.08 8.08
C ALA A 131 14.04 -13.71 7.33
N ASP A 132 13.84 -14.91 6.77
CA ASP A 132 14.82 -15.49 5.83
C ASP A 132 14.98 -14.54 4.65
N GLN A 133 16.21 -14.30 4.20
CA GLN A 133 16.50 -13.42 3.07
C GLN A 133 16.20 -14.07 1.71
N HIS A 134 16.00 -15.39 1.65
CA HIS A 134 15.77 -16.13 0.40
C HIS A 134 14.31 -16.49 0.14
N GLN A 135 13.37 -15.82 0.80
CA GLN A 135 11.94 -16.05 0.62
C GLN A 135 11.26 -14.88 -0.11
N THR A 136 10.12 -15.19 -0.73
CA THR A 136 9.19 -14.19 -1.24
C THR A 136 8.07 -14.00 -0.24
N ILE A 137 7.75 -12.75 0.09
CA ILE A 137 6.57 -12.42 0.91
C ILE A 137 5.45 -11.88 0.02
N GLN A 138 4.21 -12.19 0.39
CA GLN A 138 3.03 -11.69 -0.31
C GLN A 138 2.26 -10.73 0.58
N LEU A 139 1.98 -9.54 0.08
CA LEU A 139 1.09 -8.55 0.67
C LEU A 139 -0.25 -8.59 -0.07
N THR A 140 -1.35 -8.50 0.67
CA THR A 140 -2.70 -8.48 0.08
C THR A 140 -3.35 -7.12 0.31
N LEU A 141 -3.65 -6.42 -0.79
CA LEU A 141 -4.34 -5.14 -0.80
C LEU A 141 -5.80 -5.35 -1.17
N THR A 142 -6.71 -5.05 -0.25
CA THR A 142 -8.15 -5.26 -0.43
C THR A 142 -8.87 -3.92 -0.55
N PRO A 143 -9.65 -3.67 -1.62
CA PRO A 143 -10.40 -2.44 -1.73
C PRO A 143 -11.64 -2.45 -0.82
N SER A 144 -12.06 -1.27 -0.36
CA SER A 144 -13.24 -1.11 0.48
C SER A 144 -14.51 -1.46 -0.30
N GLY A 145 -15.25 -2.46 0.17
CA GLY A 145 -16.56 -2.83 -0.39
C GLY A 145 -16.52 -3.84 -1.54
N ASP A 146 -15.36 -4.36 -1.94
CA ASP A 146 -15.25 -5.44 -2.94
C ASP A 146 -14.03 -6.34 -2.69
N GLU A 147 -14.11 -7.20 -1.67
CA GLU A 147 -13.00 -8.08 -1.26
C GLU A 147 -12.56 -9.05 -2.37
N ALA A 148 -13.44 -9.35 -3.34
CA ALA A 148 -13.15 -10.24 -4.46
C ALA A 148 -12.12 -9.65 -5.44
N ARG A 149 -11.83 -8.34 -5.37
CA ARG A 149 -10.85 -7.64 -6.20
C ARG A 149 -9.58 -7.29 -5.45
N ALA A 150 -9.15 -8.15 -4.54
CA ALA A 150 -7.87 -8.00 -3.88
C ALA A 150 -6.72 -8.05 -4.91
N SER A 151 -5.72 -7.21 -4.70
CA SER A 151 -4.46 -7.23 -5.45
C SER A 151 -3.38 -7.83 -4.56
N HIS A 152 -2.59 -8.73 -5.13
CA HIS A 152 -1.44 -9.31 -4.44
C HIS A 152 -0.18 -8.56 -4.87
N VAL A 153 0.73 -8.33 -3.93
CA VAL A 153 2.04 -7.75 -4.18
C VAL A 153 3.05 -8.75 -3.65
N GLU A 154 3.90 -9.29 -4.51
CA GLU A 154 4.94 -10.21 -4.08
C GLU A 154 6.28 -9.47 -4.04
N LEU A 155 6.99 -9.63 -2.93
CA LEU A 155 8.30 -9.04 -2.69
C LEU A 155 9.32 -10.16 -2.49
N ASP A 156 10.29 -10.25 -3.39
CA ASP A 156 11.45 -11.12 -3.24
C ASP A 156 12.47 -10.44 -2.31
N LEU A 157 12.69 -11.03 -1.14
CA LEU A 157 13.59 -10.46 -0.15
C LEU A 157 15.06 -10.57 -0.54
N PHE A 158 15.42 -11.49 -1.44
CA PHE A 158 16.79 -11.68 -1.87
C PHE A 158 17.19 -10.63 -2.90
N THR A 159 16.32 -10.42 -3.88
CA THR A 159 16.61 -9.54 -5.02
C THR A 159 16.05 -8.13 -4.85
N GLY A 160 15.15 -7.91 -3.89
CA GLY A 160 14.40 -6.66 -3.78
C GLY A 160 13.30 -6.51 -4.84
N GLY A 161 13.14 -7.53 -5.70
CA GLY A 161 12.19 -7.54 -6.80
C GLY A 161 10.74 -7.51 -6.33
N ILE A 162 9.91 -6.82 -7.09
CA ILE A 162 8.46 -6.78 -6.89
C ILE A 162 7.74 -7.32 -8.12
N SER A 163 6.83 -8.26 -7.92
CA SER A 163 5.89 -8.74 -8.94
C SER A 163 4.46 -8.33 -8.58
N LEU A 164 3.74 -7.92 -9.62
CA LEU A 164 2.30 -7.68 -9.59
C LEU A 164 1.64 -8.75 -10.45
N PRO A 165 0.55 -9.38 -10.00
CA PRO A 165 -0.25 -10.30 -10.80
C PRO A 165 -0.99 -9.60 -11.95
#